data_AF-A0A8S8ZB55-F1
#
_entry.id   AF-A0A8S8ZB55-F1
#
_cell.length_a   1.000
_cell.length_b   1.000
_cell.length_c   1.000
_cell.angle_alpha   90.00
_cell.angle_beta   90.00
_cell.angle_gamma   90.00
#
_symmetry.space_group_name_H-M   'P 1'
#
loop_
_entity.id
_entity.type
_entity.pdbx_description
1 polymer ?
#
loop_
_entity_poly.entity_id
_entity_poly.type
_entity_poly.pdbx_seq_one_letter_code
_entity_poly.pdbx_strand_id
1 'polypeptide(L)'
;MRILLLAILVLSLIIPIGVSIALTVTNDGSVDSTVEINDSTDNGPDLDNIDKFGMSVANIGDLDGDGVNDLAVGAPYSEEPNSASSFADCCVGSKPYTNRGEVHIMFMNSDGSVKSTVEIDDTTTNGQYYVMTTDLVGR
;
A
#
# COMPACT_ATOMS: atom_id res chain seq x y z
N MET A 1 54.10 39.46 3.60
CA MET A 1 52.66 39.41 3.28
C MET A 1 52.22 37.94 3.35
N ARG A 2 51.51 37.55 4.41
CA ARG A 2 50.98 36.20 4.61
C ARG A 2 49.50 36.37 4.94
N ILE A 3 48.62 35.98 4.03
CA ILE A 3 47.18 36.00 4.24
C ILE A 3 46.79 34.60 4.75
N LEU A 4 46.38 34.53 6.01
CA LEU A 4 45.82 33.34 6.63
C LEU A 4 44.30 33.41 6.45
N LEU A 5 43.74 32.67 5.48
CA LEU A 5 42.28 32.48 5.42
C LEU A 5 41.94 31.26 6.29
N LEU A 6 41.40 31.53 7.48
CA LEU A 6 40.66 30.56 8.28
C LEU A 6 39.45 30.10 7.45
N ALA A 7 39.52 28.89 6.90
CA ALA A 7 38.33 28.16 6.55
C ALA A 7 37.62 27.74 7.85
N ILE A 8 36.28 27.73 7.82
CA ILE A 8 35.34 27.28 8.86
C ILE A 8 34.80 28.43 9.73
N LEU A 9 33.72 29.04 9.26
CA LEU A 9 32.59 29.39 10.12
C LEU A 9 31.27 29.15 9.38
N VAL A 10 30.72 27.96 9.66
CA VAL A 10 29.30 27.58 9.72
C VAL A 10 28.30 28.64 9.26
N LEU A 11 27.78 28.47 8.05
CA LEU A 11 26.46 28.98 7.67
C LEU A 11 25.79 27.98 6.72
N SER A 12 25.71 26.71 7.15
CA SER A 12 24.74 25.77 6.59
C SER A 12 23.37 26.19 7.11
N LEU A 13 22.65 26.87 6.24
CA LEU A 13 21.25 27.24 6.30
C LEU A 13 20.41 26.21 7.07
N ILE A 14 19.61 26.71 8.02
CA ILE A 14 18.60 25.98 8.78
C ILE A 14 17.69 25.24 7.79
N ILE A 15 17.91 23.95 7.60
CA ILE A 15 16.84 23.07 7.15
C ILE A 15 15.92 22.97 8.39
N PRO A 16 14.63 23.35 8.31
CA PRO A 16 13.72 23.12 9.41
C PRO A 16 13.70 21.61 9.70
N ILE A 17 14.37 21.25 10.80
CA ILE A 17 14.20 19.99 11.51
C ILE A 17 12.71 19.82 11.80
N GLY A 18 12.03 19.01 10.99
CA GLY A 18 10.61 18.73 11.18
C GLY A 18 9.81 18.32 9.95
N VAL A 19 10.35 18.37 8.73
CA VAL A 19 9.64 17.80 7.57
C VAL A 19 10.05 16.34 7.40
N SER A 20 9.39 15.46 8.13
CA SER A 20 9.38 14.03 7.82
C SER A 20 8.47 13.83 6.62
N ILE A 21 9.00 14.03 5.41
CA ILE A 21 8.32 13.55 4.20
C ILE A 21 8.45 12.03 4.21
N ALA A 22 7.33 11.33 4.30
CA ALA A 22 7.22 9.87 4.18
C ALA A 22 7.43 9.44 2.72
N LEU A 23 8.61 9.73 2.18
CA LEU A 23 9.11 9.22 0.92
C LEU A 23 10.61 9.03 1.12
N THR A 24 11.10 7.80 0.93
CA THR A 24 12.54 7.51 0.96
C THR A 24 13.16 8.30 -0.20
N VAL A 25 13.68 9.49 0.11
CA VAL A 25 14.32 10.37 -0.87
C VAL A 25 15.81 10.50 -0.58
N THR A 26 16.62 10.53 -1.63
CA THR A 26 18.03 10.90 -1.58
C THR A 26 18.19 12.36 -1.14
N ASN A 27 19.40 12.77 -0.77
CA ASN A 27 19.70 14.13 -0.29
C ASN A 27 19.40 15.26 -1.30
N ASP A 28 19.10 14.91 -2.55
CA ASP A 28 18.70 15.81 -3.62
C ASP A 28 17.18 15.81 -3.89
N GLY A 29 16.39 15.06 -3.11
CA GLY A 29 14.94 14.96 -3.25
C GLY A 29 14.45 13.98 -4.31
N SER A 30 15.33 13.19 -4.93
CA SER A 30 14.93 12.06 -5.78
C SER A 30 14.45 10.87 -4.93
N VAL A 31 13.60 10.01 -5.48
CA VAL A 31 13.24 8.73 -4.83
C VAL A 31 14.49 7.84 -4.74
N ASP A 32 14.73 7.26 -3.56
CA ASP A 32 15.90 6.43 -3.27
C ASP A 32 15.75 5.00 -3.80
N SER A 33 14.58 4.40 -3.59
CA SER A 33 14.22 3.09 -4.14
C SER A 33 12.71 2.89 -4.18
N THR A 34 12.26 1.97 -5.04
CA THR A 34 10.87 1.53 -5.14
C THR A 34 10.82 0.01 -5.21
N VAL A 35 9.84 -0.58 -4.53
CA VAL A 35 9.45 -1.99 -4.70
C VAL A 35 8.06 -2.01 -5.33
N GLU A 36 7.88 -2.83 -6.35
CA GLU A 36 6.58 -3.04 -6.98
C GLU A 36 5.87 -4.23 -6.35
N ILE A 37 4.56 -4.11 -6.11
CA ILE A 37 3.69 -5.18 -5.64
C ILE A 37 2.55 -5.31 -6.65
N ASN A 38 2.40 -6.51 -7.21
CA ASN A 38 1.43 -6.89 -8.24
C ASN A 38 1.05 -8.39 -8.12
N ASP A 39 0.26 -8.90 -9.07
CA ASP A 39 -0.22 -10.29 -9.15
C ASP A 39 0.90 -11.35 -9.23
N SER A 40 2.12 -10.94 -9.60
CA SER A 40 3.29 -11.82 -9.71
C SER A 40 4.26 -11.70 -8.53
N THR A 41 3.92 -10.94 -7.50
CA THR A 41 4.78 -10.72 -6.33
C THR A 41 4.79 -11.94 -5.42
N ASP A 42 5.98 -12.44 -5.07
CA ASP A 42 6.12 -13.53 -4.10
C ASP A 42 5.47 -13.16 -2.75
N ASN A 43 4.61 -14.04 -2.24
CA ASN A 43 3.79 -13.81 -1.03
C ASN A 43 2.84 -12.59 -1.11
N GLY A 44 2.68 -12.03 -2.31
CA GLY A 44 1.79 -10.90 -2.61
C GLY A 44 0.33 -11.32 -2.73
N PRO A 45 -0.53 -10.37 -3.13
CA PRO A 45 -1.95 -10.60 -3.35
C PRO A 45 -2.20 -11.40 -4.63
N ASP A 46 -3.25 -12.23 -4.64
CA ASP A 46 -3.80 -12.80 -5.88
C ASP A 46 -4.76 -11.77 -6.48
N LEU A 47 -4.46 -11.27 -7.69
CA LEU A 47 -5.16 -10.12 -8.26
C LEU A 47 -5.60 -10.37 -9.70
N ASP A 48 -6.83 -9.97 -9.99
CA ASP A 48 -7.38 -9.79 -11.32
C ASP A 48 -7.31 -8.32 -11.78
N ASN A 49 -7.31 -8.13 -13.11
CA ASN A 49 -7.20 -6.80 -13.74
C ASN A 49 -8.28 -5.79 -13.31
N ILE A 50 -9.39 -6.28 -12.76
CA ILE A 50 -10.54 -5.46 -12.38
C ILE A 50 -10.54 -5.05 -10.92
N ASP A 51 -9.72 -5.67 -10.06
CA ASP A 51 -9.83 -5.57 -8.59
C ASP A 51 -9.55 -4.17 -8.05
N LYS A 52 -8.79 -3.39 -8.83
CA LYS A 52 -8.35 -2.05 -8.47
C LYS A 52 -7.60 -2.03 -7.14
N PHE A 53 -6.77 -3.05 -6.96
CA PHE A 53 -5.75 -3.08 -5.92
C PHE A 53 -4.96 -1.77 -5.89
N GLY A 54 -4.74 -1.26 -4.68
CA GLY A 54 -4.03 0.00 -4.47
C GLY A 54 -4.90 1.25 -4.63
N MET A 55 -6.23 1.12 -4.82
CA MET A 55 -7.11 2.31 -4.81
C MET A 55 -7.17 3.01 -3.46
N SER A 56 -6.90 2.29 -2.38
CA SER A 56 -6.63 2.85 -1.07
C SER A 56 -5.47 2.09 -0.41
N VAL A 57 -4.63 2.82 0.31
CA VAL A 57 -3.50 2.27 1.06
C VAL A 57 -3.45 2.98 2.40
N ALA A 58 -3.33 2.22 3.48
CA ALA A 58 -3.08 2.74 4.81
C ALA A 58 -1.83 2.08 5.40
N ASN A 59 -0.99 2.89 6.05
CA ASN A 59 -0.01 2.37 6.98
C ASN A 59 -0.75 1.96 8.25
N ILE A 60 -0.56 0.71 8.69
CA ILE A 60 -1.26 0.17 9.87
C ILE A 60 -0.31 -0.06 11.06
N GLY A 61 0.92 0.47 10.97
CA GLY A 61 2.00 0.20 11.92
C GLY A 61 2.57 -1.20 11.80
N ASP A 62 3.42 -1.58 12.74
CA ASP A 62 3.96 -2.94 12.89
C ASP A 62 2.94 -3.84 13.58
N LEU A 63 2.23 -4.66 12.80
CA LEU A 63 1.12 -5.49 13.27
C LEU A 63 1.62 -6.86 13.75
N ASP A 64 2.71 -7.39 13.21
CA ASP A 64 3.29 -8.69 13.60
C ASP A 64 4.42 -8.60 14.65
N GLY A 65 4.89 -7.39 14.97
CA GLY A 65 5.86 -7.12 16.02
C GLY A 65 7.31 -7.33 15.62
N ASP A 66 7.64 -7.27 14.33
CA ASP A 66 8.98 -7.52 13.82
C ASP A 66 9.86 -6.26 13.66
N GLY A 67 9.29 -5.08 13.92
CA GLY A 67 9.94 -3.78 13.79
C GLY A 67 9.83 -3.13 12.41
N VAL A 68 9.04 -3.68 11.49
CA VAL A 68 8.73 -3.12 10.17
C VAL A 68 7.26 -2.71 10.13
N ASN A 69 6.95 -1.56 9.53
CA ASN A 69 5.55 -1.16 9.38
C ASN A 69 4.87 -1.97 8.25
N ASP A 70 3.66 -2.41 8.52
CA ASP A 70 2.79 -3.14 7.60
C ASP A 70 1.80 -2.21 6.89
N LEU A 71 1.14 -2.77 5.86
CA LEU A 71 0.21 -2.04 5.00
C LEU A 71 -1.17 -2.72 4.97
N ALA A 72 -2.22 -1.91 4.90
CA ALA A 72 -3.53 -2.34 4.44
C ALA A 72 -3.79 -1.74 3.05
N VAL A 73 -4.18 -2.57 2.09
CA VAL A 73 -4.42 -2.16 0.71
C VAL A 73 -5.80 -2.63 0.25
N GLY A 74 -6.59 -1.71 -0.29
CA GLY A 74 -7.93 -2.00 -0.78
C GLY A 74 -7.95 -2.46 -2.23
N ALA A 75 -8.78 -3.46 -2.51
CA ALA A 75 -9.18 -3.92 -3.84
C ALA A 75 -10.72 -4.01 -3.90
N PRO A 76 -11.42 -2.87 -4.03
CA PRO A 76 -12.88 -2.81 -3.83
C PRO A 76 -13.69 -3.48 -4.95
N TYR A 77 -13.04 -3.88 -6.04
CA TYR A 77 -13.69 -4.62 -7.12
C TYR A 77 -13.20 -6.05 -7.23
N SER A 78 -12.45 -6.56 -6.23
CA SER A 78 -12.19 -7.98 -6.13
C SER A 78 -13.50 -8.76 -6.11
N GLU A 79 -13.52 -9.82 -6.90
CA GLU A 79 -14.63 -10.73 -7.06
C GLU A 79 -14.23 -12.12 -6.55
N GLU A 80 -15.20 -12.85 -6.01
CA GLU A 80 -15.01 -14.27 -5.64
C GLU A 80 -14.45 -15.07 -6.84
N PRO A 81 -13.48 -15.99 -6.62
CA PRO A 81 -12.80 -16.76 -7.67
C PRO A 81 -13.75 -17.79 -8.31
N ASN A 82 -14.68 -17.29 -9.14
CA ASN A 82 -15.70 -17.97 -9.95
C ASN A 82 -16.80 -17.00 -10.41
N SER A 83 -16.77 -15.74 -10.01
CA SER A 83 -17.54 -14.68 -10.64
C SER A 83 -16.97 -14.49 -12.04
N ALA A 84 -17.80 -14.74 -13.05
CA ALA A 84 -17.32 -14.74 -14.42
C ALA A 84 -16.77 -13.35 -14.76
N SER A 85 -15.45 -13.27 -14.93
CA SER A 85 -14.71 -12.17 -15.54
C SER A 85 -15.28 -11.89 -16.93
N SER A 86 -16.37 -11.15 -16.99
CA SER A 86 -17.03 -10.92 -18.24
C SER A 86 -17.80 -9.63 -18.15
N PHE A 87 -17.36 -8.71 -19.01
CA PHE A 87 -18.12 -7.60 -19.57
C PHE A 87 -19.40 -8.09 -20.31
N ALA A 88 -20.07 -9.14 -19.84
CA ALA A 88 -21.25 -9.75 -20.39
C ALA A 88 -22.14 -10.22 -19.26
N ASP A 89 -22.97 -9.31 -18.74
CA ASP A 89 -24.42 -9.50 -18.62
C ASP A 89 -25.01 -8.37 -17.77
N CYS A 90 -25.18 -7.18 -18.37
CA CYS A 90 -26.28 -6.38 -17.84
C CYS A 90 -27.56 -7.10 -18.21
N CYS A 91 -28.25 -7.48 -17.15
CA CYS A 91 -29.68 -7.60 -17.14
C CYS A 91 -30.22 -9.02 -17.46
N VAL A 92 -29.73 -10.11 -16.85
CA VAL A 92 -30.58 -11.29 -16.55
C VAL A 92 -30.16 -12.06 -15.30
N GLY A 93 -30.76 -11.72 -14.15
CA GLY A 93 -31.16 -12.67 -13.09
C GLY A 93 -30.12 -13.58 -12.43
N SER A 94 -28.82 -13.41 -12.68
CA SER A 94 -27.79 -14.38 -12.31
C SER A 94 -26.84 -13.80 -11.27
N LYS A 95 -27.27 -13.83 -10.00
CA LYS A 95 -26.60 -13.32 -8.78
C LYS A 95 -26.22 -11.82 -8.86
N PRO A 96 -26.54 -11.00 -7.84
CA PRO A 96 -25.99 -9.65 -7.82
C PRO A 96 -24.46 -9.79 -7.89
N TYR A 97 -23.82 -9.13 -8.85
CA TYR A 97 -22.37 -8.92 -8.83
C TYR A 97 -22.06 -8.28 -7.48
N THR A 98 -21.62 -9.08 -6.52
CA THR A 98 -21.26 -8.56 -5.21
C THR A 98 -19.77 -8.30 -5.27
N ASN A 99 -19.39 -7.22 -5.95
CA ASN A 99 -18.08 -6.58 -5.77
C ASN A 99 -18.10 -6.07 -4.32
N ARG A 100 -17.85 -7.00 -3.40
CA ARG A 100 -17.86 -6.74 -1.97
C ARG A 100 -16.56 -6.08 -1.56
N GLY A 101 -15.55 -6.19 -2.42
CA GLY A 101 -14.23 -5.66 -2.17
C GLY A 101 -13.49 -6.47 -1.13
N GLU A 102 -12.18 -6.37 -1.19
CA GLU A 102 -11.28 -6.99 -0.22
C GLU A 102 -10.30 -5.95 0.33
N VAL A 103 -9.75 -6.25 1.50
CA VAL A 103 -8.56 -5.60 2.06
C VAL A 103 -7.45 -6.64 2.17
N HIS A 104 -6.30 -6.30 1.60
CA HIS A 104 -5.06 -7.03 1.81
C HIS A 104 -4.29 -6.44 2.97
N ILE A 105 -4.07 -7.22 4.02
CA ILE A 105 -3.10 -6.92 5.08
C ILE A 105 -1.75 -7.50 4.65
N MET A 106 -0.80 -6.63 4.37
CA MET A 106 0.53 -6.98 3.89
C MET A 106 1.53 -6.81 5.00
N PHE A 107 2.06 -7.93 5.47
CA PHE A 107 3.20 -7.96 6.36
C PHE A 107 4.47 -7.73 5.54
N MET A 108 5.30 -6.77 5.96
CA MET A 108 6.41 -6.28 5.13
C MET A 108 7.77 -6.77 5.65
N ASN A 109 8.73 -6.92 4.74
CA ASN A 109 10.14 -7.09 5.09
C ASN A 109 10.83 -5.71 5.16
N SER A 110 11.97 -5.65 5.86
CA SER A 110 12.74 -4.40 6.00
C SER A 110 13.29 -3.84 4.69
N ASP A 111 13.34 -4.66 3.63
CA ASP A 111 13.76 -4.26 2.28
C ASP A 111 12.60 -3.76 1.41
N GLY A 112 11.38 -3.72 1.95
CA GLY A 112 10.17 -3.28 1.25
C GLY A 112 9.45 -4.37 0.46
N SER A 113 9.96 -5.61 0.43
CA SER A 113 9.25 -6.76 -0.14
C SER A 113 8.14 -7.29 0.77
N VAL A 114 7.22 -8.06 0.22
CA VAL A 114 6.11 -8.67 0.99
C VAL A 114 6.58 -9.94 1.69
N LYS A 115 6.39 -9.99 3.01
CA LYS A 115 6.65 -11.17 3.85
C LYS A 115 5.49 -12.16 3.75
N SER A 116 4.26 -11.67 3.89
CA SER A 116 3.04 -12.44 3.73
C SER A 116 1.83 -11.53 3.56
N THR A 117 0.82 -11.98 2.83
CA THR A 117 -0.45 -11.28 2.65
C THR A 117 -1.58 -12.05 3.31
N VAL A 118 -2.46 -11.34 4.00
CA VAL A 118 -3.74 -11.86 4.52
C VAL A 118 -4.87 -11.09 3.88
N GLU A 119 -5.78 -11.81 3.25
CA GLU A 119 -6.99 -11.25 2.64
C GLU A 119 -8.12 -11.14 3.67
N ILE A 120 -8.86 -10.04 3.61
CA ILE A 120 -10.08 -9.79 4.38
C ILE A 120 -11.20 -9.41 3.41
N ASP A 121 -12.19 -10.27 3.35
CA ASP A 121 -13.37 -10.19 2.48
C ASP A 121 -14.66 -10.41 3.33
N ASP A 122 -15.79 -10.65 2.67
CA ASP A 122 -17.06 -10.95 3.34
C ASP A 122 -17.17 -12.41 3.84
N THR A 123 -16.26 -13.29 3.43
CA THR A 123 -16.19 -14.68 3.89
C THR A 123 -15.34 -14.82 5.17
N THR A 124 -14.48 -13.83 5.44
CA THR A 124 -13.64 -13.74 6.63
C THR A 124 -14.51 -13.70 7.89
N THR A 125 -14.11 -14.45 8.93
CA THR A 125 -14.87 -14.46 10.21
C THR A 125 -14.83 -13.07 10.87
N ASN A 126 -15.99 -12.49 11.15
CA ASN A 126 -16.16 -11.07 11.53
C ASN A 126 -15.71 -10.07 10.46
N GLY A 127 -15.52 -10.54 9.22
CA GLY A 127 -15.32 -9.71 8.04
C GLY A 127 -16.57 -8.89 7.75
N GLN A 128 -16.38 -7.70 7.18
CA GLN A 128 -17.50 -6.84 6.85
C GLN A 128 -18.24 -7.40 5.63
N TYR A 129 -19.57 -7.52 5.73
CA TYR A 129 -20.43 -7.99 4.63
C TYR A 129 -20.30 -7.15 3.35
N TYR A 130 -19.77 -5.93 3.48
CA TYR A 130 -19.44 -5.04 2.39
C TYR A 130 -18.18 -4.24 2.76
N VAL A 131 -17.10 -4.41 1.99
CA VAL A 131 -15.82 -3.74 2.17
C VAL A 131 -15.67 -2.68 1.06
N MET A 132 -16.38 -1.53 1.20
CA MET A 132 -16.10 -0.37 0.35
C MET A 132 -14.74 0.21 0.77
N THR A 133 -13.64 -0.22 0.14
CA THR A 133 -12.29 0.28 0.42
C THR A 133 -11.95 1.56 -0.36
N THR A 134 -12.92 2.46 -0.55
CA THR A 134 -12.64 3.73 -1.25
C THR A 134 -11.77 4.69 -0.43
N ASP A 135 -11.72 4.49 0.89
CA ASP A 135 -10.84 5.24 1.79
C ASP A 135 -10.48 4.36 3.01
N LEU A 136 -9.20 3.95 3.11
CA LEU A 136 -8.65 3.28 4.30
C LEU A 136 -8.04 4.30 5.28
N VAL A 137 -7.85 5.55 4.86
CA VAL A 137 -7.24 6.62 5.64
C VAL A 137 -8.36 7.59 6.02
N GLY A 138 -9.28 7.12 6.87
CA GLY A 138 -10.46 7.89 7.29
C GLY A 138 -10.12 9.35 7.59
N ARG A 139 -10.77 10.27 6.87
CA ARG A 139 -10.66 11.72 7.11
C ARG A 139 -11.59 12.19 8.20
#